data_AF-A0A7C4V171-F1
#
_entry.id   AF-A0A7C4V171-F1
#
_cell.length_a   1.000
_cell.length_b   1.000
_cell.length_c   1.000
_cell.angle_alpha   90.00
_cell.angle_beta   90.00
_cell.angle_gamma   90.00
#
_symmetry.space_group_name_H-M   'P 1'
#
loop_
_entity.id
_entity.type
_entity.pdbx_description
1 polymer ?
#
loop_
_entity_poly.entity_id
_entity_poly.type
_entity_poly.pdbx_seq_one_letter_code
_entity_poly.pdbx_strand_id
1 'polypeptide(L)'
;MCRPRRWRSTWRPSGAGARWPARHASGRDITGIARTPLPRPGVRASARRHCMGERTAPTVYFAEPGPANTERTLALAYERMKELDIRRVLVATTSGATGARAAQLFPADRLVVVSHSAGFLEPNVQELLPEHRAAIERAGVPILTCTHAFGGVGRAVRRKLATYQVDEIMAYTLRIFGQGVKVGVEMALMAADAGLVRCDQEIITIAGTRSGADTALVIRPAHAQDLFDLQVLEIICKPRLGV
;
A
#
# COMPACT_ATOMS: atom_id res chain seq x y z
N MET A 1 30.99 12.89 -34.59
CA MET A 1 32.26 12.82 -33.82
C MET A 1 32.02 13.38 -32.42
N CYS A 2 31.80 12.49 -31.45
CA CYS A 2 31.65 12.81 -30.04
C CYS A 2 33.01 13.09 -29.39
N ARG A 3 33.12 14.14 -28.58
CA ARG A 3 34.19 14.28 -27.56
C ARG A 3 33.53 14.30 -26.18
N PRO A 4 33.94 13.46 -25.22
CA PRO A 4 33.36 13.45 -23.88
C PRO A 4 34.03 14.50 -22.98
N ARG A 5 33.23 15.32 -22.30
CA ARG A 5 33.72 16.15 -21.17
C ARG A 5 33.90 15.26 -19.94
N ARG A 6 35.16 15.00 -19.57
CA ARG A 6 35.56 14.40 -18.29
C ARG A 6 35.21 15.36 -17.16
N TRP A 7 34.30 14.95 -16.28
CA TRP A 7 34.21 15.51 -14.92
C TRP A 7 35.31 14.87 -14.07
N ARG A 8 36.29 15.66 -13.62
CA ARG A 8 37.26 15.27 -12.59
C ARG A 8 36.71 15.70 -11.23
N SER A 9 36.17 14.76 -10.45
CA SER A 9 35.96 14.98 -9.02
C SER A 9 37.25 14.65 -8.27
N THR A 10 37.99 15.68 -7.86
CA THR A 10 39.08 15.53 -6.89
C THR A 10 38.48 15.41 -5.50
N TRP A 11 38.30 14.18 -5.02
CA TRP A 11 38.09 13.90 -3.60
C TRP A 11 39.37 13.22 -3.09
N ARG A 12 40.13 13.91 -2.24
CA ARG A 12 41.28 13.37 -1.51
C ARG A 12 40.82 13.06 -0.09
N PRO A 13 41.10 11.87 0.47
CA PRO A 13 40.91 11.65 1.90
C PRO A 13 42.14 12.19 2.64
N SER A 14 41.98 13.25 3.43
CA SER A 14 42.97 13.63 4.44
C SER A 14 42.75 12.74 5.66
N GLY A 15 43.66 11.78 5.87
CA GLY A 15 43.77 11.06 7.12
C GLY A 15 44.29 11.99 8.22
N ALA A 16 43.59 12.00 9.35
CA ALA A 16 44.15 12.41 10.64
C ALA A 16 43.41 11.60 11.71
N GLY A 17 44.14 10.69 12.36
CA GLY A 17 43.62 9.83 13.39
C GLY A 17 43.20 10.61 14.63
N ALA A 18 41.96 10.38 15.09
CA ALA A 18 41.54 10.78 16.42
C ALA A 18 41.65 9.57 17.35
N ARG A 19 42.68 9.59 18.19
CA ARG A 19 42.88 8.63 19.30
C ARG A 19 41.80 8.90 20.35
N TRP A 20 41.03 7.89 20.69
CA TRP A 20 40.15 7.91 21.87
C TRP A 20 40.98 7.59 23.11
N PRO A 21 40.97 8.40 24.18
CA PRO A 21 41.55 7.99 25.44
C PRO A 21 40.58 7.08 26.20
N ALA A 22 41.04 5.86 26.49
CA ALA A 22 40.45 5.00 27.49
C ALA A 22 40.56 5.68 28.87
N ARG A 23 39.44 5.72 29.62
CA ARG A 23 39.48 5.88 31.08
C ARG A 23 38.60 4.81 31.70
N HIS A 24 39.25 3.95 32.48
CA HIS A 24 38.61 3.02 33.39
C HIS A 24 38.04 3.77 34.62
N ALA A 25 36.81 3.38 34.95
CA ALA A 25 36.21 3.18 36.27
C ALA A 25 36.30 4.27 37.36
N SER A 26 35.12 4.75 37.77
CA SER A 26 34.70 4.58 39.17
C SER A 26 33.17 4.57 39.24
N GLY A 27 32.63 3.62 40.00
CA GLY A 27 31.20 3.38 40.11
C GLY A 27 30.48 4.47 40.88
N ARG A 28 29.20 4.62 40.55
CA ARG A 28 28.14 4.96 41.50
C ARG A 28 26.80 4.49 40.93
N ASP A 29 26.21 3.53 41.63
CA ASP A 29 24.80 3.17 41.53
C ASP A 29 23.94 4.43 41.68
N ILE A 30 23.03 4.63 40.74
CA ILE A 30 21.81 5.40 40.97
C ILE A 30 20.67 4.62 40.33
N THR A 31 19.99 3.91 41.21
CA THR A 31 18.73 3.23 41.00
C THR A 31 17.63 4.21 40.56
N GLY A 32 16.78 3.75 39.64
CA GLY A 32 15.37 4.10 39.61
C GLY A 32 14.96 5.43 38.96
N ILE A 33 14.86 5.44 37.62
CA ILE A 33 13.76 6.18 36.95
C ILE A 33 13.23 5.29 35.83
N ALA A 34 12.17 4.54 36.13
CA ALA A 34 11.33 3.94 35.10
C ALA A 34 10.74 5.09 34.26
N ARG A 35 11.15 5.20 32.99
CA ARG A 35 10.50 6.11 32.04
C ARG A 35 9.16 5.51 31.65
N THR A 36 8.11 5.89 32.37
CA THR A 36 6.73 5.66 31.94
C THR A 36 6.54 6.37 30.59
N PRO A 37 6.02 5.71 29.53
CA PRO A 37 5.68 6.42 28.31
C PRO A 37 4.58 7.44 28.61
N LEU A 38 4.81 8.71 28.25
CA LEU A 38 3.77 9.74 28.30
C LEU A 38 2.62 9.34 27.36
N PRO A 39 1.35 9.36 27.80
CA PRO A 39 0.23 9.12 26.92
C PRO A 39 0.16 10.22 25.86
N ARG A 40 0.08 9.83 24.59
CA ARG A 40 -0.14 10.78 23.47
C ARG A 40 -1.48 11.50 23.68
N PRO A 41 -1.58 12.82 23.42
CA PRO A 41 -2.82 13.55 23.61
C PRO A 41 -3.85 13.17 22.53
N GLY A 42 -4.90 12.48 22.96
CA GLY A 42 -6.28 12.72 22.57
C GLY A 42 -6.68 12.55 21.09
N VAL A 43 -6.80 11.31 20.63
CA VAL A 43 -7.86 10.99 19.66
C VAL A 43 -9.12 10.68 20.47
N ARG A 44 -10.10 11.58 20.46
CA ARG A 44 -11.43 11.28 21.01
C ARG A 44 -11.99 10.13 20.18
N ALA A 45 -11.96 8.92 20.73
CA ALA A 45 -12.68 7.78 20.20
C ALA A 45 -14.17 8.17 20.16
N SER A 46 -14.67 8.42 18.95
CA SER A 46 -16.11 8.51 18.67
C SER A 46 -16.72 7.17 19.09
N ALA A 47 -17.42 7.19 20.22
CA ALA A 47 -18.09 6.04 20.79
C ALA A 47 -19.31 5.69 19.95
N ARG A 48 -19.10 4.95 18.86
CA ARG A 48 -20.08 3.95 18.40
C ARG A 48 -19.51 2.60 18.80
N ARG A 49 -19.85 2.13 20.01
CA ARG A 49 -19.68 0.72 20.36
C ARG A 49 -20.67 -0.07 19.50
N HIS A 50 -20.26 -0.43 18.29
CA HIS A 50 -20.84 -1.59 17.65
C HIS A 50 -20.50 -2.78 18.54
N CYS A 51 -21.52 -3.52 19.00
CA CYS A 51 -21.29 -4.82 19.63
C CYS A 51 -20.47 -5.66 18.64
N MET A 52 -19.18 -5.84 18.93
CA MET A 52 -18.32 -6.78 18.21
C MET A 52 -18.64 -8.18 18.72
N GLY A 53 -19.79 -8.69 18.30
CA GLY A 53 -20.04 -10.12 18.33
C GLY A 53 -19.15 -10.84 17.33
N GLU A 54 -18.92 -12.13 17.56
CA GLU A 54 -18.32 -13.01 16.57
C GLU A 54 -19.06 -12.88 15.22
N ARG A 55 -18.29 -12.77 14.13
CA ARG A 55 -18.83 -12.67 12.76
C ARG A 55 -18.27 -13.80 11.92
N THR A 56 -19.13 -14.49 11.19
CA THR A 56 -18.75 -15.47 10.17
C THR A 56 -18.98 -14.86 8.80
N ALA A 57 -18.02 -15.06 7.89
CA ALA A 57 -18.14 -14.62 6.51
C ALA A 57 -17.46 -15.59 5.55
N PRO A 58 -18.07 -15.89 4.39
CA PRO A 58 -17.44 -16.72 3.38
C PRO A 58 -16.25 -16.01 2.75
N THR A 59 -15.21 -16.78 2.42
CA THR A 59 -14.07 -16.33 1.63
C THR A 59 -13.90 -17.23 0.41
N VAL A 60 -13.62 -16.62 -0.74
CA VAL A 60 -13.42 -17.38 -1.99
C VAL A 60 -11.94 -17.54 -2.29
N TYR A 61 -11.51 -18.78 -2.49
CA TYR A 61 -10.16 -19.09 -2.93
C TYR A 61 -10.14 -19.49 -4.40
N PHE A 62 -9.48 -18.68 -5.24
CA PHE A 62 -9.30 -19.01 -6.65
C PHE A 62 -8.21 -20.06 -6.83
N ALA A 63 -8.37 -20.95 -7.82
CA ALA A 63 -7.40 -21.99 -8.13
C ALA A 63 -6.07 -21.39 -8.61
N GLU A 64 -6.15 -20.40 -9.50
CA GLU A 64 -4.99 -19.75 -10.12
C GLU A 64 -5.03 -18.24 -9.90
N PRO A 65 -3.86 -17.56 -9.81
CA PRO A 65 -3.79 -16.10 -9.76
C PRO A 65 -4.02 -15.46 -11.14
N GLY A 66 -4.34 -14.15 -11.13
CA GLY A 66 -4.33 -13.31 -12.33
C GLY A 66 -5.70 -12.97 -12.92
N PRO A 67 -5.73 -12.48 -14.17
CA PRO A 67 -6.84 -11.69 -14.69
C PRO A 67 -8.13 -12.47 -14.94
N ALA A 68 -8.07 -13.80 -15.05
CA ALA A 68 -9.25 -14.65 -15.21
C ALA A 68 -10.27 -14.49 -14.07
N ASN A 69 -9.81 -14.05 -12.89
CA ASN A 69 -10.65 -13.87 -11.71
C ASN A 69 -11.31 -12.48 -11.62
N THR A 70 -10.97 -11.54 -12.51
CA THR A 70 -11.30 -10.11 -12.35
C THR A 70 -12.78 -9.86 -12.15
N GLU A 71 -13.64 -10.37 -13.04
CA GLU A 71 -15.10 -10.19 -12.93
C GLU A 71 -15.64 -10.78 -11.63
N ARG A 72 -15.15 -11.97 -11.24
CA ARG A 72 -15.60 -12.63 -10.01
C ARG A 72 -15.16 -11.87 -8.77
N THR A 73 -13.92 -11.36 -8.75
CA THR A 73 -13.42 -10.51 -7.66
C THR A 73 -14.23 -9.23 -7.53
N LEU A 74 -14.54 -8.54 -8.64
CA LEU A 74 -15.36 -7.33 -8.62
C LEU A 74 -16.78 -7.61 -8.09
N ALA A 75 -17.39 -8.72 -8.53
CA ALA A 75 -18.72 -9.12 -8.06
C ALA A 75 -18.75 -9.40 -6.54
N LEU A 76 -17.82 -10.22 -6.05
CA LEU A 76 -17.72 -10.56 -4.61
C LEU A 76 -17.47 -9.31 -3.75
N ALA A 77 -16.61 -8.41 -4.21
CA ALA A 77 -16.34 -7.15 -3.52
C ALA A 77 -17.57 -6.22 -3.52
N TYR A 78 -18.33 -6.17 -4.61
CA TYR A 78 -19.56 -5.37 -4.69
C TYR A 78 -20.65 -5.90 -3.75
N GLU A 79 -20.85 -7.22 -3.70
CA GLU A 79 -21.76 -7.88 -2.76
C GLU A 79 -21.37 -7.53 -1.32
N ARG A 80 -20.09 -7.70 -0.98
CA ARG A 80 -19.59 -7.39 0.37
C ARG A 80 -19.71 -5.93 0.75
N MET A 81 -19.46 -5.02 -0.20
CA MET A 81 -19.64 -3.59 -0.01
C MET A 81 -21.08 -3.27 0.42
N LYS A 82 -22.06 -3.91 -0.22
CA LYS A 82 -23.48 -3.72 0.09
C LYS A 82 -23.85 -4.31 1.45
N GLU A 83 -23.36 -5.52 1.75
CA GLU A 83 -23.62 -6.19 3.03
C GLU A 83 -23.14 -5.38 4.25
N LEU A 84 -21.97 -4.75 4.13
CA LEU A 84 -21.33 -4.00 5.22
C LEU A 84 -21.61 -2.49 5.18
N ASP A 85 -22.39 -2.01 4.20
CA ASP A 85 -22.55 -0.60 3.83
C ASP A 85 -21.21 0.18 3.79
N ILE A 86 -20.20 -0.44 3.17
CA ILE A 86 -18.90 0.20 3.01
C ILE A 86 -19.01 1.34 2.00
N ARG A 87 -18.51 2.51 2.40
CA ARG A 87 -18.64 3.76 1.65
C ARG A 87 -17.50 3.99 0.68
N ARG A 88 -16.42 3.20 0.75
CA ARG A 88 -15.22 3.43 -0.05
C ARG A 88 -14.58 2.13 -0.54
N VAL A 89 -14.30 2.08 -1.84
CA VAL A 89 -13.66 0.98 -2.54
C VAL A 89 -12.47 1.52 -3.32
N LEU A 90 -11.32 0.87 -3.20
CA LEU A 90 -10.11 1.16 -3.96
C LEU A 90 -9.87 0.02 -4.96
N VAL A 91 -9.61 0.34 -6.23
CA VAL A 91 -9.33 -0.65 -7.27
C VAL A 91 -7.99 -0.40 -7.93
N ALA A 92 -7.10 -1.39 -7.90
CA ALA A 92 -5.83 -1.35 -8.60
C ALA A 92 -6.05 -1.41 -10.12
N THR A 93 -5.28 -0.63 -10.87
CA THR A 93 -5.25 -0.74 -12.33
C THR A 93 -3.88 -0.39 -12.89
N THR A 94 -3.48 -1.05 -13.98
CA THR A 94 -2.25 -0.73 -14.71
C THR A 94 -2.59 -0.07 -16.03
N SER A 95 -3.08 -0.83 -17.02
CA SER A 95 -3.53 -0.30 -18.31
C SER A 95 -4.79 0.56 -18.21
N GLY A 96 -5.59 0.37 -17.15
CA GLY A 96 -6.88 1.04 -16.97
C GLY A 96 -8.09 0.12 -17.09
N ALA A 97 -7.96 -1.05 -17.72
CA ALA A 97 -9.09 -1.94 -18.01
C ALA A 97 -9.90 -2.32 -16.76
N THR A 98 -9.25 -2.76 -15.67
CA THR A 98 -9.93 -3.11 -14.41
C THR A 98 -10.63 -1.91 -13.79
N GLY A 99 -9.98 -0.74 -13.79
CA GLY A 99 -10.56 0.49 -13.26
C GLY A 99 -11.78 0.96 -14.05
N ALA A 100 -11.71 0.93 -15.38
CA ALA A 100 -12.82 1.26 -16.26
C ALA A 100 -13.99 0.29 -16.08
N ARG A 101 -13.71 -1.00 -15.89
CA ARG A 101 -14.72 -2.00 -15.58
C ARG A 101 -15.36 -1.76 -14.22
N ALA A 102 -14.57 -1.48 -13.19
CA ALA A 102 -15.09 -1.15 -11.86
C ALA A 102 -15.98 0.11 -11.87
N ALA A 103 -15.64 1.11 -12.66
CA ALA A 103 -16.44 2.33 -12.82
C ALA A 103 -17.85 2.08 -13.41
N GLN A 104 -18.07 0.95 -14.08
CA GLN A 104 -19.40 0.53 -14.55
C GLN A 104 -20.22 -0.20 -13.49
N LEU A 105 -19.57 -0.75 -12.47
CA LEU A 105 -20.19 -1.63 -11.46
C LEU A 105 -20.44 -0.92 -10.14
N PHE A 106 -19.49 -0.10 -9.69
CA PHE A 106 -19.55 0.57 -8.39
C PHE A 106 -20.10 2.00 -8.54
N PRO A 107 -20.83 2.51 -7.52
CA PRO A 107 -21.21 3.91 -7.47
C PRO A 107 -19.98 4.81 -7.51
N ALA A 108 -20.02 5.86 -8.34
CA ALA A 108 -18.87 6.73 -8.58
C ALA A 108 -18.33 7.40 -7.30
N ASP A 109 -19.23 7.81 -6.40
CA ASP A 109 -18.91 8.43 -5.12
C ASP A 109 -18.23 7.46 -4.13
N ARG A 110 -18.42 6.14 -4.32
CA ARG A 110 -17.79 5.11 -3.48
C ARG A 110 -16.47 4.58 -4.05
N LEU A 111 -16.10 4.89 -5.29
CA LEU A 111 -14.95 4.29 -5.95
C LEU A 111 -13.73 5.22 -6.03
N VAL A 112 -12.53 4.67 -5.90
CA VAL A 112 -11.25 5.26 -6.34
C VAL A 112 -10.51 4.24 -7.19
N VAL A 113 -10.01 4.67 -8.33
CA VAL A 113 -9.07 3.87 -9.12
C VAL A 113 -7.64 4.28 -8.76
N VAL A 114 -6.79 3.32 -8.43
CA VAL A 114 -5.38 3.57 -8.10
C VAL A 114 -4.51 2.99 -9.22
N SER A 115 -3.76 3.87 -9.89
CA SER A 115 -2.84 3.51 -10.97
C SER A 115 -1.39 3.42 -10.51
N HIS A 116 -0.52 2.86 -11.34
CA HIS A 116 0.92 2.92 -11.11
C HIS A 116 1.44 4.36 -11.11
N SER A 117 2.50 4.61 -10.35
CA SER A 117 3.23 5.88 -10.43
C SER A 117 3.77 6.11 -11.84
N ALA A 118 3.72 7.35 -12.34
CA ALA A 118 4.44 7.72 -13.56
C ALA A 118 5.93 7.35 -13.40
N GLY A 119 6.53 6.73 -14.41
CA GLY A 119 7.92 6.24 -14.31
C GLY A 119 8.08 4.82 -13.78
N PHE A 120 7.01 4.07 -13.53
CA PHE A 120 7.11 2.72 -12.95
C PHE A 120 7.82 1.73 -13.89
N LEU A 121 7.33 1.64 -15.14
CA LEU A 121 7.93 0.85 -16.22
C LEU A 121 9.13 1.58 -16.85
N GLU A 122 8.91 2.80 -17.33
CA GLU A 122 9.91 3.65 -18.00
C GLU A 122 9.76 5.13 -17.63
N PRO A 123 10.86 5.93 -17.59
CA PRO A 123 10.81 7.33 -17.23
C PRO A 123 9.80 8.15 -18.07
N ASN A 124 9.02 9.00 -17.40
CA ASN A 124 8.01 9.88 -18.00
C ASN A 124 6.83 9.17 -18.68
N VAL A 125 6.70 7.85 -18.51
CA VAL A 125 5.58 7.07 -19.05
C VAL A 125 4.57 6.75 -17.94
N GLN A 126 3.30 6.90 -18.28
CA GLN A 126 2.18 6.38 -17.49
C GLN A 126 1.55 5.21 -18.25
N GLU A 127 1.39 4.07 -17.57
CA GLU A 127 0.84 2.83 -18.15
C GLU A 127 -0.69 2.90 -18.31
N LEU A 128 -1.37 3.80 -17.58
CA LEU A 128 -2.80 4.02 -17.74
C LEU A 128 -3.11 4.62 -19.11
N LEU A 129 -3.76 3.81 -19.96
CA LEU A 129 -4.06 4.17 -21.35
C LEU A 129 -5.11 5.30 -21.42
N PRO A 130 -4.97 6.24 -22.38
CA PRO A 130 -5.88 7.39 -22.52
C PRO A 130 -7.36 7.02 -22.62
N GLU A 131 -7.70 5.96 -23.36
CA GLU A 131 -9.09 5.53 -23.53
C GLU A 131 -9.73 5.07 -22.22
N HIS A 132 -8.98 4.35 -21.38
CA HIS A 132 -9.47 3.88 -20.09
C HIS A 132 -9.51 5.01 -19.06
N ARG A 133 -8.51 5.90 -19.07
CA ARG A 133 -8.54 7.12 -18.25
C ARG A 133 -9.81 7.94 -18.53
N ALA A 134 -10.07 8.23 -19.81
CA ALA A 134 -11.24 9.00 -20.21
C ALA A 134 -12.55 8.30 -19.81
N ALA A 135 -12.60 6.96 -19.87
CA ALA A 135 -13.77 6.20 -19.42
C ALA A 135 -14.03 6.34 -17.90
N ILE A 136 -12.97 6.27 -17.09
CA ILE A 136 -13.07 6.39 -15.62
C ILE A 136 -13.45 7.83 -15.23
N GLU A 137 -12.83 8.83 -15.84
CA GLU A 137 -13.10 10.25 -15.57
C GLU A 137 -14.53 10.63 -15.99
N ARG A 138 -15.02 10.14 -17.14
CA ARG A 138 -16.42 10.34 -17.57
C ARG A 138 -17.44 9.70 -16.61
N ALA A 139 -17.05 8.63 -15.92
CA ALA A 139 -17.89 8.03 -14.88
C ALA A 139 -17.86 8.81 -13.55
N GLY A 140 -17.10 9.91 -13.47
CA GLY A 140 -16.97 10.73 -12.26
C GLY A 140 -16.10 10.08 -11.17
N VAL A 141 -15.30 9.08 -11.53
CA VAL A 141 -14.49 8.32 -10.57
C VAL A 141 -13.09 8.95 -10.44
N PRO A 142 -12.62 9.26 -9.22
CA PRO A 142 -11.27 9.78 -9.01
C PRO A 142 -10.19 8.73 -9.32
N ILE A 143 -9.10 9.18 -9.94
CA ILE A 143 -7.90 8.38 -10.22
C ILE A 143 -6.76 8.88 -9.33
N LEU A 144 -6.24 8.00 -8.48
CA LEU A 144 -5.02 8.24 -7.71
C LEU A 144 -3.80 7.74 -8.50
N THR A 145 -2.84 8.64 -8.71
CA THR A 145 -1.51 8.33 -9.25
C THR A 145 -0.47 8.88 -8.29
N CYS A 146 0.23 8.02 -7.57
CA CYS A 146 1.28 8.45 -6.64
C CYS A 146 2.33 7.35 -6.43
N THR A 147 3.37 7.69 -5.69
CA THR A 147 4.44 6.75 -5.32
C THR A 147 3.88 5.55 -4.54
N HIS A 148 4.34 4.35 -4.89
CA HIS A 148 3.97 3.13 -4.17
C HIS A 148 4.54 3.16 -2.74
N ALA A 149 3.69 2.98 -1.73
CA ALA A 149 4.08 3.09 -0.32
C ALA A 149 5.17 2.07 0.08
N PHE A 150 5.15 0.84 -0.45
CA PHE A 150 6.21 -0.16 -0.25
C PHE A 150 7.23 -0.19 -1.40
N GLY A 151 7.52 0.98 -1.97
CA GLY A 151 8.50 1.11 -3.03
C GLY A 151 9.35 2.36 -2.84
N GLY A 152 8.71 3.53 -2.81
CA GLY A 152 9.35 4.82 -2.52
C GLY A 152 10.80 4.96 -2.97
N VAL A 153 11.60 5.52 -2.06
CA VAL A 153 13.06 5.62 -2.21
C VAL A 153 13.75 4.27 -1.94
N GLY A 154 13.14 3.37 -1.16
CA GLY A 154 13.68 2.04 -0.86
C GLY A 154 13.97 1.21 -2.13
N ARG A 155 13.14 1.37 -3.16
CA ARG A 155 13.33 0.74 -4.47
C ARG A 155 14.56 1.26 -5.21
N ALA A 156 14.93 2.52 -5.02
CA ALA A 156 16.16 3.06 -5.59
C ALA A 156 17.39 2.40 -4.95
N VAL A 157 17.36 2.15 -3.64
CA VAL A 157 18.39 1.39 -2.92
C VAL A 157 18.53 -0.02 -3.51
N ARG A 158 17.42 -0.74 -3.71
CA ARG A 158 17.44 -2.07 -4.36
C ARG A 158 18.04 -2.04 -5.75
N ARG A 159 17.58 -1.12 -6.60
CA ARG A 159 18.06 -1.02 -8.00
C ARG A 159 19.53 -0.64 -8.08
N LYS A 160 20.02 0.24 -7.19
CA LYS A 160 21.37 0.79 -7.26
C LYS A 160 22.41 -0.06 -6.51
N LEU A 161 22.04 -0.60 -5.35
CA LEU A 161 22.94 -1.26 -4.41
C LEU A 161 22.65 -2.75 -4.24
N ALA A 162 21.65 -3.30 -4.96
CA ALA A 162 21.26 -4.71 -4.89
C ALA A 162 20.92 -5.21 -3.48
N THR A 163 20.33 -4.35 -2.63
CA THR A 163 19.91 -4.67 -1.27
C THR A 163 18.50 -4.15 -0.96
N TYR A 164 17.81 -4.77 -0.02
CA TYR A 164 16.45 -4.39 0.35
C TYR A 164 16.41 -3.42 1.53
N GLN A 165 15.33 -2.66 1.59
CA GLN A 165 14.98 -1.79 2.71
C GLN A 165 13.70 -2.30 3.37
N VAL A 166 13.40 -1.76 4.56
CA VAL A 166 12.32 -2.27 5.43
C VAL A 166 10.95 -2.25 4.72
N ASP A 167 10.70 -1.24 3.89
CA ASP A 167 9.48 -1.11 3.09
C ASP A 167 9.28 -2.30 2.13
N GLU A 168 10.32 -2.71 1.41
CA GLU A 168 10.21 -3.87 0.53
C GLU A 168 10.20 -5.20 1.31
N ILE A 169 10.87 -5.29 2.47
CA ILE A 169 10.77 -6.47 3.35
C ILE A 169 9.32 -6.68 3.80
N MET A 170 8.64 -5.62 4.25
CA MET A 170 7.22 -5.68 4.60
C MET A 170 6.35 -6.11 3.40
N ALA A 171 6.65 -5.60 2.20
CA ALA A 171 5.97 -6.06 1.00
C ALA A 171 6.18 -7.54 0.69
N TYR A 172 7.39 -8.09 0.91
CA TYR A 172 7.63 -9.53 0.77
C TYR A 172 6.87 -10.34 1.81
N THR A 173 6.80 -9.86 3.06
CA THR A 173 5.99 -10.50 4.11
C THR A 173 4.51 -10.56 3.71
N LEU A 174 3.94 -9.46 3.21
CA LEU A 174 2.54 -9.45 2.75
C LEU A 174 2.31 -10.37 1.54
N ARG A 175 3.30 -10.52 0.66
CA ARG A 175 3.22 -11.43 -0.50
C ARG A 175 3.16 -12.91 -0.13
N ILE A 176 3.45 -13.27 1.13
CA ILE A 176 3.17 -14.63 1.65
C ILE A 176 1.68 -14.95 1.50
N PHE A 177 0.80 -13.94 1.61
CA PHE A 177 -0.64 -14.09 1.41
C PHE A 177 -1.08 -13.92 -0.06
N GLY A 178 -0.18 -13.44 -0.94
CA GLY A 178 -0.43 -13.20 -2.37
C GLY A 178 -0.08 -11.78 -2.82
N GLN A 179 0.13 -11.60 -4.13
CA GLN A 179 0.46 -10.28 -4.69
C GLN A 179 -0.66 -9.26 -4.44
N GLY A 180 -1.91 -9.67 -4.66
CA GLY A 180 -3.07 -8.82 -4.44
C GLY A 180 -3.22 -8.35 -2.98
N VAL A 181 -2.85 -9.17 -1.99
CA VAL A 181 -2.90 -8.77 -0.57
C VAL A 181 -1.92 -7.64 -0.29
N LYS A 182 -0.67 -7.79 -0.73
CA LYS A 182 0.33 -6.72 -0.64
C LYS A 182 -0.16 -5.43 -1.30
N VAL A 183 -0.70 -5.54 -2.52
CA VAL A 183 -1.14 -4.37 -3.29
C VAL A 183 -2.34 -3.68 -2.63
N GLY A 184 -3.31 -4.45 -2.11
CA GLY A 184 -4.45 -3.91 -1.38
C GLY A 184 -4.04 -3.11 -0.14
N VAL A 185 -3.12 -3.64 0.67
CA VAL A 185 -2.56 -2.92 1.81
C VAL A 185 -1.79 -1.67 1.38
N GLU A 186 -0.95 -1.76 0.33
CA GLU A 186 -0.19 -0.62 -0.21
C GLU A 186 -1.12 0.52 -0.66
N MET A 187 -2.19 0.19 -1.37
CA MET A 187 -3.17 1.17 -1.85
C MET A 187 -3.94 1.85 -0.72
N ALA A 188 -4.25 1.14 0.36
CA ALA A 188 -4.92 1.71 1.51
C ALA A 188 -4.10 2.85 2.13
N LEU A 189 -2.77 2.67 2.25
CA LEU A 189 -1.84 3.71 2.72
C LEU A 189 -1.79 4.89 1.73
N MET A 190 -1.60 4.59 0.45
CA MET A 190 -1.53 5.61 -0.61
C MET A 190 -2.78 6.48 -0.65
N ALA A 191 -3.96 5.88 -0.53
CA ALA A 191 -5.23 6.59 -0.57
C ALA A 191 -5.50 7.37 0.73
N ALA A 192 -5.06 6.87 1.88
CA ALA A 192 -5.13 7.59 3.15
C ALA A 192 -4.25 8.84 3.13
N ASP A 193 -3.00 8.70 2.70
CA ASP A 193 -2.05 9.83 2.58
C ASP A 193 -2.52 10.89 1.57
N ALA A 194 -3.26 10.49 0.53
CA ALA A 194 -3.88 11.40 -0.42
C ALA A 194 -5.19 12.05 0.07
N GLY A 195 -5.68 11.71 1.27
CA GLY A 195 -6.94 12.21 1.81
C GLY A 195 -8.19 11.68 1.09
N LEU A 196 -8.07 10.58 0.32
CA LEU A 196 -9.17 10.00 -0.46
C LEU A 196 -10.01 9.00 0.33
N VAL A 197 -9.53 8.56 1.49
CA VAL A 197 -10.24 7.68 2.43
C VAL A 197 -10.08 8.21 3.86
N ARG A 198 -11.00 7.81 4.76
CA ARG A 198 -10.90 8.13 6.19
C ARG A 198 -10.37 6.93 6.97
N CYS A 199 -9.45 7.16 7.89
CA CYS A 199 -8.85 6.12 8.74
C CYS A 199 -9.79 5.61 9.86
N ASP A 200 -10.91 6.29 10.11
CA ASP A 200 -11.95 5.86 11.06
C ASP A 200 -13.06 5.02 10.41
N GLN A 201 -12.91 4.66 9.13
CA GLN A 201 -13.89 3.91 8.35
C GLN A 201 -13.28 2.67 7.72
N GLU A 202 -14.10 1.63 7.54
CA GLU A 202 -13.73 0.44 6.80
C GLU A 202 -13.84 0.71 5.29
N ILE A 203 -12.88 0.19 4.53
CA ILE A 203 -12.82 0.29 3.08
C ILE A 203 -12.66 -1.09 2.47
N ILE A 204 -13.01 -1.23 1.20
CA ILE A 204 -12.64 -2.41 0.41
C ILE A 204 -11.47 -2.06 -0.49
N THR A 205 -10.50 -2.96 -0.59
CA THR A 205 -9.44 -2.88 -1.61
C THR A 205 -9.55 -4.06 -2.56
N ILE A 206 -9.40 -3.79 -3.85
CA ILE A 206 -9.46 -4.78 -4.93
C ILE A 206 -8.16 -4.68 -5.72
N ALA A 207 -7.43 -5.79 -5.80
CA ALA A 207 -6.12 -5.86 -6.43
C ALA A 207 -5.88 -7.23 -7.06
N GLY A 208 -4.73 -7.41 -7.72
CA GLY A 208 -4.46 -8.64 -8.47
C GLY A 208 -2.98 -8.97 -8.64
N THR A 209 -2.74 -10.09 -9.33
CA THR A 209 -1.41 -10.58 -9.68
C THR A 209 -1.08 -10.24 -11.14
N ARG A 210 -0.02 -9.43 -11.35
CA ARG A 210 0.45 -8.89 -12.65
C ARG A 210 -0.57 -7.97 -13.36
N SER A 211 -1.75 -8.48 -13.68
CA SER A 211 -2.85 -7.76 -14.34
C SER A 211 -4.21 -8.26 -13.84
N GLY A 212 -5.25 -7.46 -14.07
CA GLY A 212 -6.60 -7.78 -13.58
C GLY A 212 -6.70 -7.68 -12.05
N ALA A 213 -7.71 -8.36 -11.50
CA ALA A 213 -7.92 -8.49 -10.07
C ALA A 213 -8.17 -9.96 -9.70
N ASP A 214 -7.60 -10.39 -8.57
CA ASP A 214 -7.80 -11.73 -8.02
C ASP A 214 -7.95 -11.73 -6.49
N THR A 215 -7.88 -10.55 -5.86
CA THR A 215 -7.90 -10.40 -4.40
C THR A 215 -8.76 -9.22 -4.00
N ALA A 216 -9.59 -9.40 -2.97
CA ALA A 216 -10.34 -8.31 -2.35
C ALA A 216 -10.33 -8.44 -0.81
N LEU A 217 -10.15 -7.30 -0.13
CA LEU A 217 -9.97 -7.22 1.33
C LEU A 217 -10.87 -6.14 1.92
N VAL A 218 -11.35 -6.35 3.15
CA VAL A 218 -11.87 -5.28 4.02
C VAL A 218 -10.74 -4.78 4.91
N ILE A 219 -10.48 -3.48 4.91
CA ILE A 219 -9.36 -2.85 5.60
C ILE A 219 -9.84 -1.64 6.39
N ARG A 220 -9.32 -1.45 7.61
CA ARG A 220 -9.29 -0.14 8.28
C ARG A 220 -7.95 0.52 7.97
N PRO A 221 -7.91 1.59 7.15
CA PRO A 221 -6.66 2.16 6.67
C PRO A 221 -5.98 3.00 7.77
N ALA A 222 -4.69 3.25 7.58
CA ALA A 222 -3.89 4.21 8.35
C ALA A 222 -3.00 5.01 7.38
N HIS A 223 -2.46 6.12 7.84
CA HIS A 223 -1.42 6.85 7.10
C HIS A 223 -0.12 6.04 7.05
N ALA A 224 0.73 6.25 6.05
CA ALA A 224 1.97 5.48 5.92
C ALA A 224 2.92 5.64 7.12
N GLN A 225 2.94 6.82 7.74
CA GLN A 225 3.73 7.09 8.95
C GLN A 225 3.22 6.34 10.19
N ASP A 226 1.95 5.91 10.17
CA ASP A 226 1.26 5.16 11.22
C ASP A 226 0.90 3.75 10.73
N LEU A 227 1.68 3.19 9.78
CA LEU A 227 1.43 1.91 9.10
C LEU A 227 0.94 0.78 10.03
N PHE A 228 1.53 0.67 11.22
CA PHE A 228 1.24 -0.42 12.15
C PHE A 228 -0.14 -0.31 12.83
N ASP A 229 -0.86 0.79 12.62
CA ASP A 229 -2.26 0.96 13.03
C ASP A 229 -3.26 0.46 11.97
N LEU A 230 -2.80 0.14 10.74
CA LEU A 230 -3.64 -0.43 9.69
C LEU A 230 -4.09 -1.85 10.06
N GLN A 231 -5.36 -2.16 9.83
CA GLN A 231 -5.93 -3.47 10.13
C GLN A 231 -6.57 -4.10 8.89
N VAL A 232 -6.11 -5.28 8.52
CA VAL A 232 -6.81 -6.14 7.56
C VAL A 232 -7.89 -6.90 8.34
N LEU A 233 -9.16 -6.59 8.08
CA LEU A 233 -10.30 -7.09 8.84
C LEU A 233 -10.86 -8.38 8.24
N GLU A 234 -10.95 -8.44 6.92
CA GLU A 234 -11.50 -9.60 6.21
C GLU A 234 -10.79 -9.84 4.88
N ILE A 235 -10.71 -11.12 4.47
CA ILE A 235 -10.29 -11.53 3.13
C ILE A 235 -11.54 -12.00 2.40
N ILE A 236 -12.04 -11.20 1.46
CA ILE A 236 -13.24 -11.53 0.67
C ILE A 236 -12.93 -12.63 -0.33
N CYS A 237 -11.83 -12.47 -1.06
CA CYS A 237 -11.30 -13.48 -1.94
C CYS A 237 -9.80 -13.30 -2.16
N LYS A 238 -9.11 -14.38 -2.52
CA LYS A 238 -7.72 -14.38 -2.99
C LYS A 238 -7.37 -15.70 -3.70
N PRO A 239 -6.25 -15.79 -4.44
CA PRO A 239 -5.77 -17.09 -4.91
C PRO A 239 -5.37 -18.03 -3.76
N ARG A 240 -5.56 -19.34 -3.96
CA ARG A 240 -4.93 -20.39 -3.16
C ARG A 240 -3.52 -20.60 -3.70
N LEU A 241 -2.50 -20.21 -2.94
CA LEU A 241 -1.11 -20.29 -3.38
C LEU A 241 -0.53 -21.68 -3.11
N GLY A 242 0.32 -22.17 -4.03
CA GLY A 242 1.09 -23.40 -3.83
C GLY A 242 0.29 -24.69 -3.99
N VAL A 243 -0.78 -24.65 -4.80
CA VAL A 243 -1.45 -25.85 -5.33
C VAL A 243 -0.85 -26.22 -6.67
#